data_AF-A0A968DMY3-F1
#
_entry.id   AF-A0A968DMY3-F1
#
_cell.length_a   1.000
_cell.length_b   1.000
_cell.length_c   1.000
_cell.angle_alpha   90.00
_cell.angle_beta   90.00
_cell.angle_gamma   90.00
#
_symmetry.space_group_name_H-M   'P 1'
#
loop_
_entity.id
_entity.type
_entity.pdbx_description
1 polymer ?
#
loop_
_entity_poly.entity_id
_entity_poly.type
_entity_poly.pdbx_seq_one_letter_code
_entity_poly.pdbx_strand_id
1 'polypeptide(L)' 'GVTGLTLNARSNPSLPLDEMGERILQQILAYFESPYRVSFTVPLKPVGTIFQQRVWRQMSKIPPGQVQTYGELAT' A
#
# COMPACT_ATOMS: atom_id res chain seq x y z
N GLY A 1 -12.89 2.02 2.38
CA GLY A 1 -11.71 2.43 1.58
C GLY A 1 -10.60 2.68 2.56
N VAL A 2 -9.42 2.09 2.32
CA VAL A 2 -8.32 2.06 3.30
C VAL A 2 -7.66 3.43 3.39
N THR A 3 -7.52 3.95 4.60
CA THR A 3 -6.87 5.24 4.88
C THR A 3 -5.41 5.09 5.34
N GLY A 4 -5.02 3.90 5.80
CA GLY A 4 -3.63 3.57 6.16
C GLY A 4 -3.43 2.08 6.46
N LEU A 5 -2.19 1.61 6.32
CA LEU A 5 -1.73 0.28 6.69
C LEU A 5 -0.47 0.44 7.55
N THR A 6 -0.44 -0.15 8.74
CA THR A 6 0.71 -0.09 9.65
C THR A 6 1.18 -1.49 10.00
N LEU A 7 2.51 -1.70 9.94
CA LEU A 7 3.14 -2.94 10.39
C LEU A 7 3.51 -2.77 11.87
N ASN A 8 2.54 -3.02 12.76
CA ASN A 8 2.77 -2.95 14.20
C ASN A 8 2.79 -4.35 14.82
N ALA A 9 3.99 -4.82 15.19
CA ALA A 9 4.19 -6.10 15.88
C ALA A 9 3.52 -6.19 17.27
N ARG A 10 2.94 -5.09 17.79
CA ARG A 10 2.25 -5.03 19.09
C ARG A 10 0.73 -4.91 18.99
N SER A 11 0.17 -5.08 17.79
CA SER A 11 -1.30 -5.07 17.63
C SER A 11 -1.88 -6.46 17.92
N ASN A 12 -2.80 -6.52 18.87
CA ASN A 12 -3.56 -7.73 19.22
C ASN A 12 -4.41 -8.15 18.02
N PRO A 13 -4.32 -9.40 17.50
CA PRO A 13 -5.05 -9.83 16.31
C PRO A 13 -6.55 -10.08 16.55
N SER A 14 -7.17 -9.38 17.51
CA SER A 14 -8.51 -9.70 18.00
C SER A 14 -9.65 -8.99 17.28
N LEU A 15 -9.41 -8.32 16.16
CA LEU A 15 -10.48 -7.83 15.29
C LEU A 15 -10.66 -8.84 14.15
N PRO A 16 -11.87 -9.40 13.94
CA PRO A 16 -12.15 -10.16 12.74
C PRO A 16 -11.75 -9.31 11.53
N LEU A 17 -10.89 -9.85 10.67
CA LEU A 17 -10.71 -9.26 9.36
C LEU A 17 -12.06 -9.36 8.66
N ASP A 18 -12.66 -8.22 8.38
CA ASP A 18 -13.79 -8.18 7.45
C ASP A 18 -13.32 -8.64 6.06
N GLU A 19 -14.25 -8.83 5.13
CA GLU A 19 -13.93 -9.26 3.75
C GLU A 19 -12.84 -8.37 3.10
N MET A 20 -12.80 -7.09 3.47
CA MET A 20 -11.77 -6.15 3.03
C MET A 20 -10.41 -6.47 3.65
N GLY A 21 -10.34 -6.73 4.96
CA GLY A 21 -9.14 -7.14 5.67
C GLY A 21 -8.56 -8.45 5.13
N GLU A 22 -9.39 -9.44 4.84
CA GLU A 22 -8.96 -10.71 4.24
C GLU A 22 -8.37 -10.48 2.85
N ARG A 23 -9.02 -9.65 2.03
CA ARG A 23 -8.53 -9.31 0.69
C ARG A 23 -7.20 -8.55 0.72
N ILE A 24 -7.02 -7.65 1.69
CA ILE A 24 -5.74 -6.95 1.91
C ILE A 24 -4.66 -7.96 2.28
N LEU A 25 -4.94 -8.85 3.25
CA LEU A 25 -3.99 -9.86 3.69
C LEU A 25 -3.56 -10.78 2.55
N GLN A 26 -4.51 -11.27 1.75
CA GLN A 26 -4.22 -12.11 0.57
C GLN A 26 -3.29 -11.41 -0.42
N GLN A 27 -3.52 -10.14 -0.74
CA GLN A 27 -2.68 -9.39 -1.69
C GLN A 27 -1.28 -9.11 -1.12
N ILE A 28 -1.16 -8.84 0.18
CA ILE A 28 0.13 -8.65 0.85
C ILE A 28 0.94 -9.95 0.84
N LEU A 29 0.32 -11.08 1.18
CA LEU A 29 1.00 -12.39 1.17
C LEU A 29 1.46 -12.75 -0.25
N ALA A 30 0.60 -12.57 -1.25
CA ALA A 30 0.96 -12.79 -2.65
C ALA A 30 2.13 -11.90 -3.09
N TYR A 31 2.23 -10.67 -2.58
CA TYR A 31 3.32 -9.76 -2.91
C TYR A 31 4.66 -10.26 -2.36
N PHE A 32 4.66 -10.85 -1.16
CA PHE A 32 5.87 -11.44 -0.59
C PHE A 32 6.34 -12.68 -1.37
N GLU A 33 5.42 -13.45 -1.96
CA GLU A 33 5.76 -14.62 -2.77
C GLU A 33 6.20 -14.27 -4.19
N SER A 34 5.52 -13.32 -4.84
CA SER A 34 5.72 -13.01 -6.25
C SER A 34 5.41 -11.53 -6.53
N PRO A 35 6.32 -10.61 -6.19
CA PRO A 35 6.04 -9.18 -6.16
C PRO A 35 5.64 -8.61 -7.53
N TYR A 36 6.19 -9.13 -8.63
CA TYR A 36 5.88 -8.70 -10.00
C TYR A 36 4.52 -9.18 -10.54
N ARG A 37 3.87 -10.14 -9.85
CA ARG A 37 2.60 -10.74 -10.30
C ARG A 37 1.39 -10.18 -9.57
N VAL A 38 1.60 -9.31 -8.57
CA VAL A 38 0.53 -8.76 -7.75
C VAL A 38 0.13 -7.39 -8.25
N SER A 39 -1.18 -7.21 -8.45
CA SER A 39 -1.79 -5.90 -8.63
C SER A 39 -2.64 -5.59 -7.41
N PHE A 40 -2.33 -4.49 -6.72
CA PHE A 40 -3.11 -4.05 -5.58
C PHE A 40 -4.43 -3.45 -6.07
N THR A 41 -5.54 -4.12 -5.76
CA THR A 41 -6.91 -3.69 -6.18
C THR A 41 -7.74 -3.11 -5.04
N VAL A 42 -7.15 -3.01 -3.85
CA VAL A 42 -7.81 -2.48 -2.65
C VAL A 42 -8.08 -0.99 -2.84
N PRO A 43 -9.33 -0.51 -2.63
CA PRO A 43 -9.65 0.90 -2.80
C PRO A 43 -9.01 1.75 -1.70
N LEU A 44 -7.96 2.50 -2.07
CA LEU A 44 -7.30 3.47 -1.21
C LEU A 44 -8.07 4.79 -1.16
N LYS A 45 -8.20 5.38 0.03
CA LYS A 45 -8.77 6.72 0.24
C LYS A 45 -7.77 7.57 1.05
N PRO A 46 -6.61 7.90 0.46
CA PRO A 46 -5.59 8.65 1.18
C PRO A 46 -6.08 10.08 1.48
N VAL A 47 -5.95 10.52 2.73
CA VAL A 47 -6.30 11.87 3.17
C VAL A 47 -5.01 12.66 3.35
N GLY A 48 -4.83 13.70 2.55
CA GLY A 48 -3.62 14.53 2.56
C GLY A 48 -3.70 15.71 1.59
N THR A 49 -2.68 16.56 1.61
CA THR A 49 -2.57 17.73 0.73
C THR A 49 -2.46 17.33 -0.74
N ILE A 50 -2.72 18.26 -1.66
CA ILE A 50 -2.54 18.04 -3.11
C ILE A 50 -1.11 17.56 -3.42
N PHE A 51 -0.11 18.12 -2.74
CA PHE A 51 1.28 17.72 -2.88
C PHE A 51 1.50 16.26 -2.43
N GLN A 52 0.99 15.88 -1.25
CA GLN A 52 1.10 14.50 -0.74
C GLN A 52 0.44 13.50 -1.70
N GLN A 53 -0.76 13.79 -2.20
CA GLN A 53 -1.46 12.94 -3.16
C GLN A 53 -0.71 12.79 -4.48
N ARG A 54 -0.04 13.85 -4.95
CA ARG A 54 0.83 13.79 -6.14
C ARG A 54 2.01 12.85 -5.91
N VAL A 55 2.71 13.01 -4.79
CA VAL A 55 3.85 12.16 -4.43
C VAL A 55 3.41 10.69 -4.32
N TRP A 56 2.31 10.41 -3.61
CA TRP A 56 1.77 9.04 -3.48
C TRP A 56 1.42 8.41 -4.83
N ARG A 57 0.88 9.20 -5.76
CA ARG A 57 0.56 8.73 -7.12
C ARG A 57 1.80 8.42 -7.96
N GLN A 58 2.92 9.08 -7.71
CA GLN A 58 4.18 8.73 -8.38
C GLN A 58 4.81 7.50 -7.72
N MET A 59 4.79 7.42 -6.39
CA MET A 59 5.26 6.25 -5.65
C MET A 59 4.52 4.97 -6.06
N SER A 60 3.21 5.04 -6.30
CA SER A 60 2.42 3.87 -6.72
C SER A 60 2.77 3.32 -8.11
N LYS A 61 3.59 4.03 -8.90
CA LYS A 61 4.05 3.59 -10.22
C LYS A 61 5.41 2.89 -10.18
N ILE A 62 6.11 2.93 -9.05
CA ILE A 62 7.43 2.31 -8.90
C ILE A 62 7.24 0.79 -8.98
N PRO A 63 7.83 0.11 -9.98
CA PRO A 63 7.79 -1.35 -10.06
C PRO A 63 8.53 -1.98 -8.87
N PRO A 64 8.15 -3.20 -8.46
CA PRO A 64 8.92 -3.92 -7.44
C PRO A 64 10.39 -4.06 -7.85
N GLY A 65 11.30 -3.96 -6.88
CA GLY A 65 12.75 -4.04 -7.14
C GLY A 65 13.37 -2.80 -7.77
N GLN A 66 12.59 -1.76 -8.10
CA GLN A 66 13.11 -0.46 -8.55
C GLN A 66 13.11 0.56 -7.41
N VAL A 67 14.04 1.51 -7.50
CA VAL A 67 14.14 2.63 -6.57
C VAL A 67 14.00 3.93 -7.33
N GLN A 68 13.36 4.93 -6.72
CA GLN A 68 13.36 6.31 -7.19
C GLN A 68 13.74 7.21 -6.03
N THR A 69 14.43 8.31 -6.34
CA THR A 69 14.82 9.28 -5.33
C THR A 69 13.67 10.24 -5.02
N TYR A 70 13.67 10.79 -3.81
CA TYR A 70 12.63 11.74 -3.40
C TYR A 70 12.60 13.01 -4.27
N GLY A 71 13.76 13.44 -4.79
CA GLY A 71 13.86 14.58 -5.70
C GLY A 71 13.14 14.35 -7.02
N GLU A 72 13.22 13.13 -7.56
CA GLU A 72 12.51 12.74 -8.80
C GLU A 72 10.99 12.67 -8.60
N LEU A 73 10.54 12.25 -7.41
CA LEU A 73 9.12 12.11 -7.08
C LEU A 73 8.41 13.43 -6.75
N ALA A 74 9.16 14.42 -6.25
CA ALA A 74 8.62 15.70 -5.77
C ALA A 74 8.52 16.80 -6.86
N THR A 75 8.99 16.52 -8.08
CA THR A 75 8.98 17.47 -9.21
C THR A 75 7.64 17.45 -9.93
#